data_AF-A0A3P7G541-F1
#
_entry.id   AF-A0A3P7G541-F1
#
_cell.length_a   1.000
_cell.length_b   1.000
_cell.length_c   1.000
_cell.angle_alpha   90.00
_cell.angle_beta   90.00
_cell.angle_gamma   90.00
#
_symmetry.space_group_name_H-M   'P 1'
#
loop_
_entity.id
_entity.type
_entity.pdbx_description
1 polymer ?
#
loop_
_entity_poly.entity_id
_entity_poly.type
_entity_poly.pdbx_seq_one_letter_code
_entity_poly.pdbx_strand_id
1 'polypeptide(L)'
;MILNNAENWKKTIMKEDRNATKVCNLRERPLLIRVNGILYDIALFASKHPGGQKVLKHLAGENVDEYMNGTKRILGVKHAHSAAAYRMLKKYSVDNCYEICNV
;
A
#
# COMPACT_ATOMS: atom_id res chain seq x y z
N MET A 1 14.56 20.88 33.53
CA MET A 1 13.85 20.97 32.23
C MET A 1 12.97 19.74 32.10
N ILE A 2 11.65 19.91 32.24
CA ILE A 2 10.70 18.81 32.02
C ILE A 2 10.48 18.74 30.51
N LEU A 3 11.03 17.72 29.85
CA LEU A 3 10.77 17.50 28.43
C LEU A 3 9.28 17.17 28.24
N ASN A 4 8.62 17.90 27.35
CA ASN A 4 7.18 17.85 27.11
C ASN A 4 6.72 16.43 26.74
N ASN A 5 6.09 15.73 27.70
CA ASN A 5 5.46 14.42 27.52
C ASN A 5 4.38 14.41 26.40
N ALA A 6 3.84 15.58 26.06
CA ALA A 6 2.81 15.77 25.04
C ALA A 6 3.23 15.45 23.60
N GLU A 7 4.51 15.21 23.31
CA GLU A 7 4.95 14.78 21.97
C GLU A 7 5.29 13.29 21.89
N ASN A 8 5.54 12.65 23.02
CA ASN A 8 5.95 11.25 23.07
C ASN A 8 4.81 10.32 22.63
N TRP A 9 3.59 10.56 23.13
CA TRP A 9 2.43 9.75 22.73
C TRP A 9 2.12 9.85 21.22
N LYS A 10 2.32 11.02 20.59
CA LYS A 10 2.20 11.15 19.13
C LYS A 10 3.24 10.30 18.40
N LYS A 11 4.49 10.29 18.87
CA LYS A 11 5.56 9.42 18.31
C LYS A 11 5.26 7.94 18.50
N THR A 12 4.72 7.54 19.66
CA THR A 12 4.33 6.16 19.95
C THR A 12 3.19 5.70 19.07
N ILE A 13 2.10 6.48 18.95
CA ILE A 13 0.98 6.17 18.04
C ILE A 13 1.48 6.08 16.60
N MET A 14 2.31 7.02 16.15
CA MET A 14 2.92 6.98 14.81
C MET A 14 3.87 5.77 14.61
N LYS A 15 4.42 5.17 15.67
CA LYS A 15 5.23 3.94 15.59
C LYS A 15 4.38 2.67 15.63
N GLU A 16 3.38 2.61 16.52
CA GLU A 16 2.47 1.47 16.62
C GLU A 16 1.63 1.29 15.34
N ASP A 17 1.10 2.40 14.79
CA ASP A 17 0.39 2.38 13.50
C ASP A 17 1.28 1.89 12.35
N ARG A 18 2.60 2.13 12.43
CA ARG A 18 3.57 1.60 11.46
C ARG A 18 3.83 0.11 11.62
N ASN A 19 3.86 -0.39 12.85
CA ASN A 19 4.29 -1.76 13.13
C ASN A 19 3.17 -2.80 12.93
N ALA A 20 1.92 -2.45 13.21
CA ALA A 20 0.85 -3.44 13.38
C ALA A 20 0.42 -4.19 12.11
N THR A 21 0.85 -3.84 10.90
CA THR A 21 0.58 -4.71 9.73
C THR A 21 1.51 -4.49 8.52
N LYS A 22 2.82 -4.47 8.73
CA LYS A 22 3.78 -4.55 7.62
C LYS A 22 3.70 -5.94 6.96
N VAL A 23 3.52 -5.98 5.64
CA VAL A 23 3.50 -7.21 4.85
C VAL A 23 4.70 -7.20 3.92
N CYS A 24 5.55 -8.23 4.01
CA CYS A 24 6.70 -8.40 3.15
C CYS A 24 6.62 -9.64 2.30
N ASN A 25 6.66 -9.43 1.00
CA ASN A 25 6.76 -10.51 0.04
C ASN A 25 8.23 -10.87 -0.18
N LEU A 26 8.66 -12.01 0.38
CA LEU A 26 10.03 -12.51 0.29
C LEU A 26 10.17 -13.72 -0.64
N ARG A 27 9.07 -14.27 -1.15
CA ARG A 27 9.04 -15.58 -1.82
C ARG A 27 8.21 -15.58 -3.10
N GLU A 28 7.09 -14.86 -3.13
CA GLU A 28 6.22 -14.82 -4.28
C GLU A 28 6.79 -13.90 -5.35
N ARG A 29 6.48 -14.19 -6.62
CA ARG A 29 6.78 -13.28 -7.72
C ARG A 29 6.11 -11.92 -7.45
N PRO A 30 6.86 -10.80 -7.43
CA PRO A 30 6.28 -9.49 -7.14
C PRO A 30 5.17 -9.11 -8.10
N LEU A 31 4.11 -8.51 -7.57
CA LEU A 31 3.06 -7.87 -8.34
C LEU A 31 3.05 -6.39 -7.97
N LEU A 32 3.83 -5.63 -8.72
CA LEU A 32 4.09 -4.23 -8.42
C LEU A 32 3.02 -3.33 -9.00
N ILE A 33 2.62 -2.31 -8.24
CA ILE A 33 1.82 -1.17 -8.72
C ILE A 33 2.32 0.11 -8.08
N ARG A 34 2.09 1.25 -8.73
CA ARG A 34 2.34 2.58 -8.16
C ARG A 34 1.05 3.32 -7.89
N VAL A 35 0.95 3.94 -6.72
CA VAL A 35 -0.17 4.83 -6.34
C VAL A 35 0.42 6.04 -5.65
N ASN A 36 0.13 7.23 -6.18
CA ASN A 36 0.65 8.53 -5.73
C ASN A 36 2.18 8.51 -5.60
N GLY A 37 2.87 7.90 -6.57
CA GLY A 37 4.32 7.76 -6.61
C GLY A 37 4.91 6.66 -5.69
N ILE A 38 4.13 6.10 -4.77
CA ILE A 38 4.59 5.05 -3.86
C ILE A 38 4.48 3.68 -4.54
N LEU A 39 5.52 2.86 -4.42
CA LEU A 39 5.57 1.51 -4.98
C LEU A 39 5.07 0.47 -3.97
N TYR A 40 4.15 -0.38 -4.41
CA TYR A 40 3.55 -1.44 -3.59
C TYR A 40 3.76 -2.80 -4.23
N ASP A 41 4.04 -3.82 -3.41
CA ASP A 41 3.98 -5.22 -3.83
C ASP A 41 2.72 -5.89 -3.28
N ILE A 42 1.74 -6.02 -4.16
CA ILE A 42 0.40 -6.54 -3.84
C ILE A 42 0.25 -8.03 -4.19
N ALA A 43 1.33 -8.77 -4.43
CA ALA A 43 1.26 -10.20 -4.77
C ALA A 43 0.45 -11.00 -3.73
N LEU A 44 0.74 -10.78 -2.45
CA LEU A 44 0.07 -11.45 -1.32
C LEU A 44 -1.38 -10.99 -1.11
N PHE A 45 -1.79 -9.88 -1.72
CA PHE A 45 -3.16 -9.38 -1.71
C PHE A 45 -3.97 -9.86 -2.92
N ALA A 46 -3.32 -10.22 -4.03
CA ALA A 46 -3.96 -10.35 -5.33
C ALA A 46 -5.19 -11.29 -5.32
N SER A 47 -5.06 -12.45 -4.67
CA SER A 47 -6.15 -13.44 -4.56
C SER A 47 -7.33 -12.98 -3.69
N LYS A 48 -7.13 -11.97 -2.85
CA LYS A 48 -8.13 -11.41 -1.92
C LYS A 48 -8.80 -10.15 -2.45
N HIS A 49 -8.36 -9.65 -3.61
CA HIS A 49 -8.89 -8.43 -4.19
C HIS A 49 -10.36 -8.61 -4.62
N PRO A 50 -11.30 -7.79 -4.12
CA PRO A 50 -12.72 -7.93 -4.47
C PRO A 50 -13.00 -7.76 -5.97
N GLY A 51 -12.23 -6.94 -6.68
CA GLY A 51 -12.31 -6.82 -8.14
C GLY A 51 -11.68 -7.97 -8.92
N GLY A 52 -11.15 -8.99 -8.22
CA GLY A 52 -10.47 -10.14 -8.78
C GLY A 52 -8.98 -9.92 -9.05
N GLN A 53 -8.20 -10.99 -8.93
CA GLN A 53 -6.75 -10.96 -9.17
C GLN A 53 -6.37 -10.62 -10.61
N LYS A 54 -7.24 -10.90 -11.59
CA LYS A 54 -6.98 -10.66 -13.01
C LYS A 54 -6.80 -9.16 -13.30
N VAL A 55 -7.58 -8.31 -12.66
CA VAL A 55 -7.48 -6.85 -12.78
C VAL A 55 -6.08 -6.38 -12.37
N LEU A 56 -5.59 -6.86 -11.23
CA LEU A 56 -4.29 -6.47 -10.69
C LEU A 56 -3.14 -6.95 -11.57
N LYS A 57 -3.23 -8.17 -12.11
CA LYS A 57 -2.22 -8.72 -13.04
C LYS A 57 -2.13 -7.94 -14.35
N HIS A 58 -3.24 -7.37 -14.85
CA HIS A 58 -3.23 -6.52 -16.05
C HIS A 58 -2.60 -5.14 -15.80
N LEU A 59 -2.54 -4.70 -14.55
CA LEU A 59 -1.95 -3.42 -14.14
C LEU A 59 -0.55 -3.58 -13.52
N ALA A 60 0.07 -4.74 -13.70
CA ALA A 60 1.39 -5.01 -13.15
C ALA A 60 2.42 -4.00 -13.71
N GLY A 61 3.07 -3.27 -12.82
CA GLY A 61 4.08 -2.24 -13.14
C GLY A 61 3.52 -0.84 -13.39
N GLU A 62 2.20 -0.67 -13.44
CA GLU A 62 1.57 0.58 -13.85
C GLU A 62 1.38 1.58 -12.69
N ASN A 63 1.22 2.86 -13.05
CA ASN A 63 0.63 3.87 -12.17
C ASN A 63 -0.89 3.72 -12.21
N VAL A 64 -1.50 3.42 -11.07
CA VAL A 64 -2.92 3.04 -11.01
C VAL A 64 -3.83 4.09 -10.38
N ASP A 65 -3.34 5.32 -10.22
CA ASP A 65 -4.04 6.46 -9.63
C ASP A 65 -5.45 6.68 -10.21
N GLU A 66 -5.57 6.69 -11.54
CA GLU A 66 -6.84 6.91 -12.24
C GLU A 66 -7.83 5.75 -12.07
N TYR A 67 -7.33 4.52 -11.88
CA TYR A 67 -8.18 3.37 -11.55
C TYR A 67 -8.61 3.40 -10.10
N MET A 68 -7.72 3.82 -9.19
CA MET A 68 -7.98 3.93 -7.76
C MET A 68 -8.99 5.04 -7.44
N ASN A 69 -8.91 6.18 -8.15
CA ASN A 69 -9.84 7.30 -7.99
C ASN A 69 -11.14 7.16 -8.81
N GLY A 70 -11.25 6.12 -9.65
CA GLY A 70 -12.47 5.81 -10.41
C GLY A 70 -12.68 6.64 -11.68
N THR A 71 -11.67 7.35 -12.16
CA THR A 71 -11.73 8.09 -13.43
C THR A 71 -11.49 7.18 -14.64
N LYS A 72 -10.71 6.10 -14.49
CA LYS A 72 -10.38 5.15 -15.56
C LYS A 72 -10.99 3.76 -15.34
N ARG A 73 -11.33 3.08 -16.45
CA ARG A 73 -11.94 1.75 -16.46
C ARG A 73 -10.92 0.68 -16.85
N ILE A 74 -11.03 -0.49 -16.25
CA ILE A 74 -10.27 -1.68 -16.63
C ILE A 74 -11.17 -2.91 -16.69
N LEU A 75 -11.05 -3.71 -17.77
CA LEU A 75 -11.83 -4.94 -17.97
C LEU A 75 -13.34 -4.77 -17.73
N GLY A 76 -13.91 -3.64 -18.18
CA GLY A 76 -15.32 -3.35 -17.98
C GLY A 76 -15.69 -2.82 -16.59
N VAL A 77 -14.76 -2.74 -15.63
CA VAL A 77 -15.00 -2.32 -14.24
C VAL A 77 -14.42 -0.91 -13.97
N LYS A 78 -15.21 -0.07 -13.29
CA LYS A 78 -14.80 1.26 -12.84
C LYS A 78 -15.47 1.58 -11.50
N HIS A 79 -14.68 1.88 -10.47
CA HIS A 79 -15.18 2.36 -9.19
C HIS A 79 -14.08 3.14 -8.46
N ALA A 80 -14.49 4.07 -7.60
CA ALA A 80 -13.55 4.75 -6.71
C ALA A 80 -13.32 3.90 -5.45
N HIS A 81 -12.07 3.76 -5.03
CA HIS A 81 -11.72 3.05 -3.81
C HIS A 81 -11.97 3.91 -2.56
N SER A 82 -12.42 3.29 -1.48
CA SER A 82 -12.64 3.97 -0.20
C SER A 82 -11.32 4.31 0.50
N ALA A 83 -11.37 5.26 1.44
CA ALA A 83 -10.22 5.58 2.30
C ALA A 83 -9.68 4.33 3.05
N ALA A 84 -10.55 3.36 3.37
CA ALA A 84 -10.15 2.10 3.97
C ALA A 84 -9.30 1.24 3.01
N ALA A 85 -9.61 1.22 1.72
CA ALA A 85 -8.81 0.53 0.71
C ALA A 85 -7.41 1.14 0.60
N TYR A 86 -7.29 2.47 0.58
CA TYR A 86 -5.99 3.15 0.62
C TYR A 86 -5.20 2.82 1.90
N ARG A 87 -5.86 2.77 3.06
CA ARG A 87 -5.19 2.35 4.32
C ARG A 87 -4.71 0.90 4.26
N MET A 88 -5.49 0.01 3.64
CA MET A 88 -5.10 -1.40 3.45
C MET A 88 -3.87 -1.50 2.54
N LEU A 89 -3.83 -0.73 1.45
CA LEU A 89 -2.72 -0.72 0.49
C LEU A 89 -1.38 -0.39 1.16
N LYS A 90 -1.36 0.51 2.15
CA LYS A 90 -0.14 0.91 2.89
C LYS A 90 0.62 -0.27 3.51
N LYS A 91 -0.07 -1.37 3.84
CA LYS A 91 0.54 -2.58 4.39
C LYS A 91 1.55 -3.23 3.44
N TYR A 92 1.35 -3.02 2.14
CA TYR A 92 2.08 -3.62 1.03
C TYR A 92 3.14 -2.68 0.43
N SER A 93 3.45 -1.56 1.08
CA SER A 93 4.50 -0.65 0.60
C SER A 93 5.84 -1.39 0.55
N VAL A 94 6.57 -1.26 -0.55
CA VAL A 94 7.90 -1.87 -0.68
C VAL A 94 8.86 -1.32 0.37
N ASP A 95 8.75 -0.02 0.70
CA ASP A 95 9.52 0.64 1.76
C ASP A 95 9.28 0.06 3.14
N ASN A 96 8.17 -0.66 3.34
CA ASN A 96 8.01 -1.36 4.60
C ASN A 96 9.12 -2.41 4.72
N CYS A 97 9.50 -3.11 3.65
CA CYS A 97 10.32 -4.31 3.69
C CYS A 97 11.82 -4.09 3.60
N TYR A 98 12.22 -2.94 3.08
CA TYR A 98 13.61 -2.56 2.95
C TYR A 98 13.88 -1.39 3.86
N GLU A 99 14.85 -1.54 4.76
CA GLU A 99 15.39 -0.36 5.44
C GLU A 99 16.05 0.50 4.37
N ILE A 100 15.72 1.79 4.35
CA ILE A 100 16.41 2.74 3.51
C ILE A 100 17.85 2.78 4.03
N CYS A 101 18.77 2.17 3.30
CA CYS A 101 20.19 2.39 3.51
C CYS A 101 20.45 3.86 3.18
N ASN A 102 20.51 4.70 4.22
CA ASN A 102 21.05 6.04 4.07
C ASN A 102 22.55 5.88 3.79
N VAL A 103 22.93 6.00 2.52
CA VAL A 103 24.31 6.22 2.09
C VAL A 103 24.68 7.69 2.28
#